data_AF-A0A3D9DRK8-F1
#
_entry.id   AF-A0A3D9DRK8-F1
#
_cell.length_a   1.000
_cell.length_b   1.000
_cell.length_c   1.000
_cell.angle_alpha   90.00
_cell.angle_beta   90.00
_cell.angle_gamma   90.00
#
_symmetry.space_group_name_H-M   'P 1'
#
loop_
_entity.id
_entity.type
_entity.pdbx_description
1 polymer ?
#
loop_
_entity_poly.entity_id
_entity_poly.type
_entity_poly.pdbx_seq_one_letter_code
_entity_poly.pdbx_strand_id
1 'polypeptide(L)' 'MKVNVNQLVYDDAHPQCTCRVVQSQGQLYAMVQCLDMGMDGEEVVGTKRYWGTFEWDSEDHMRAILKNGGKWDDHGPI' A
#
# COMPACT_ATOMS: atom_id res chain seq x y z
N MET A 1 -7.47 -8.49 6.39
CA MET A 1 -6.00 -8.36 6.38
C MET A 1 -5.56 -6.97 6.83
N LYS A 2 -4.71 -6.91 7.87
CA LYS A 2 -4.10 -5.66 8.36
C LYS A 2 -2.58 -5.77 8.35
N VAL A 3 -1.91 -4.81 7.70
CA VAL A 3 -0.46 -4.75 7.56
C VAL A 3 0.04 -3.41 8.05
N ASN A 4 1.03 -3.43 8.94
CA ASN A 4 1.70 -2.24 9.44
C ASN A 4 3.19 -2.27 9.04
N VAL A 5 3.67 -1.18 8.44
CA VAL A 5 5.07 -0.96 8.12
C VAL A 5 5.45 0.48 8.48
N ASN A 6 6.27 0.66 9.51
CA ASN A 6 6.60 1.97 10.07
C ASN A 6 5.33 2.75 10.45
N GLN A 7 5.15 3.96 9.91
CA GLN A 7 3.96 4.78 10.12
C GLN A 7 2.83 4.48 9.13
N LEU A 8 2.98 3.45 8.28
CA LEU A 8 2.01 3.11 7.26
C LEU A 8 1.15 1.94 7.71
N VAL A 9 -0.16 2.10 7.61
CA VAL A 9 -1.14 1.07 7.96
C VAL A 9 -2.03 0.80 6.76
N TYR A 10 -2.02 -0.44 6.28
CA TYR A 10 -3.04 -0.96 5.39
C TYR A 10 -4.00 -1.83 6.20
N ASP A 11 -5.30 -1.62 6.04
CA ASP A 11 -6.36 -2.36 6.71
C ASP A 11 -7.51 -2.54 5.72
N ASP A 12 -7.76 -3.76 5.24
CA ASP A 12 -8.77 -4.03 4.21
C ASP A 12 -10.21 -3.77 4.66
N ALA A 13 -10.45 -3.67 5.97
CA ALA A 13 -11.74 -3.26 6.52
C ALA A 13 -11.91 -1.73 6.53
N HIS A 14 -10.83 -0.96 6.35
CA HIS A 14 -10.87 0.49 6.42
C HIS A 14 -11.25 1.11 5.06
N PRO A 15 -12.25 2.00 4.99
CA PRO A 15 -12.78 2.51 3.72
C PRO A 15 -11.78 3.34 2.90
N GLN A 16 -10.76 3.90 3.55
CA GLN A 16 -9.69 4.65 2.87
C GLN A 16 -8.52 3.77 2.42
N CYS A 17 -8.47 2.50 2.81
CA CYS A 17 -7.46 1.55 2.33
C CYS A 17 -7.99 0.85 1.08
N THR A 18 -7.22 0.85 0.01
CA THR A 18 -7.59 0.16 -1.23
C THR A 18 -6.43 -0.66 -1.74
N CYS A 19 -6.71 -1.83 -2.30
CA CYS A 19 -5.72 -2.65 -2.99
C CYS A 19 -6.32 -3.10 -4.31
N ARG A 20 -5.76 -2.59 -5.42
CA ARG A 20 -6.16 -2.97 -6.77
C ARG A 20 -5.05 -3.76 -7.42
N VAL A 21 -5.31 -5.04 -7.69
CA VAL A 21 -4.40 -5.89 -8.43
C VAL A 21 -4.57 -5.64 -9.93
N VAL A 22 -3.45 -5.46 -10.63
CA VAL A 22 -3.38 -5.26 -12.07
C VAL A 22 -2.37 -6.23 -12.66
N GLN A 23 -2.68 -6.77 -13.84
CA GLN A 23 -1.75 -7.62 -14.59
C GLN A 23 -1.12 -6.81 -15.72
N SER A 24 0.20 -6.89 -15.86
CA SER A 24 0.93 -6.27 -16.96
C SER A 24 2.10 -7.16 -17.36
N GLN A 25 2.26 -7.42 -18.66
CA GLN A 25 3.36 -8.22 -19.21
C GLN A 25 3.55 -9.60 -18.53
N GLY A 26 2.45 -10.26 -18.15
CA GLY A 26 2.47 -11.56 -17.49
C GLY A 26 2.78 -11.52 -15.97
N GLN A 27 3.01 -10.34 -15.40
CA GLN A 27 3.27 -10.14 -13.97
C GLN A 27 2.09 -9.44 -13.29
N LEU A 28 1.80 -9.83 -12.05
CA LEU A 28 0.84 -9.12 -11.20
C LEU A 28 1.54 -8.01 -10.42
N TYR A 29 0.87 -6.87 -10.36
CA TYR A 29 1.21 -5.73 -9.53
C TYR A 29 0.00 -5.35 -8.68
N ALA A 30 0.24 -4.75 -7.52
CA ALA A 30 -0.82 -4.16 -6.73
C ALA A 30 -0.61 -2.66 -6.58
N MET A 31 -1.71 -1.92 -6.71
CA MET A 31 -1.80 -0.51 -6.37
C MET A 31 -2.48 -0.41 -5.01
N VAL A 32 -1.72 -0.04 -3.99
CA VAL A 32 -2.14 0.04 -2.59
C VAL A 32 -2.28 1.49 -2.14
N GLN A 33 -3.42 1.85 -1.58
CA GLN A 33 -3.58 3.05 -0.75
C GLN A 33 -3.62 2.62 0.73
N CYS A 34 -2.80 3.26 1.56
CA CYS A 34 -2.68 2.99 2.99
C CYS A 34 -2.79 4.29 3.80
N LEU A 35 -3.07 4.16 5.09
CA LEU A 35 -3.08 5.26 6.04
C LEU A 35 -1.64 5.62 6.43
N ASP A 36 -1.38 6.91 6.59
CA ASP A 36 -0.19 7.44 7.25
C ASP A 36 -0.58 7.89 8.66
N MET A 37 0.04 7.30 9.67
CA MET A 37 -0.23 7.57 11.09
C MET A 37 0.64 8.72 11.64
N GLY A 38 1.44 9.38 10.80
CA GLY A 38 2.31 10.47 11.23
C GLY A 38 3.44 10.00 12.16
N MET A 39 4.16 10.90 12.80
CA MET A 39 5.30 10.53 13.65
C MET A 39 4.89 9.92 15.00
N ASP A 40 3.76 10.35 15.55
CA ASP A 40 3.29 9.90 16.87
C ASP A 40 2.51 8.58 16.80
N GLY A 41 2.06 8.17 15.61
CA GLY A 41 1.40 6.88 15.40
C GLY A 41 -0.03 6.79 15.92
N GLU A 42 -0.56 7.86 16.52
CA GLU A 42 -1.85 7.88 17.21
C GLU A 42 -3.01 8.33 16.31
N GLU A 43 -2.75 9.16 15.30
CA GLU A 43 -3.77 9.74 14.42
C GLU A 43 -3.43 9.56 12.95
N VAL A 44 -4.46 9.30 12.12
CA VAL A 44 -4.31 9.27 10.68
C VAL A 44 -4.09 10.70 10.18
N VAL A 45 -2.86 11.00 9.72
CA VAL A 45 -2.51 12.30 9.15
C VAL A 45 -2.84 12.40 7.66
N GLY A 46 -3.07 11.26 6.99
CA GLY A 46 -3.48 11.23 5.60
C GLY A 46 -3.41 9.83 4.99
N THR A 47 -3.50 9.77 3.66
CA THR A 47 -3.31 8.54 2.89
C THR A 47 -2.07 8.63 2.00
N LYS A 48 -1.39 7.51 1.81
CA LYS A 48 -0.27 7.36 0.86
C LYS A 48 -0.54 6.20 -0.10
N ARG A 49 0.09 6.26 -1.27
CA ARG A 49 -0.14 5.28 -2.34
C ARG A 49 1.17 4.66 -2.81
N TYR A 50 1.18 3.34 -2.95
CA TYR A 50 2.35 2.51 -3.21
C TYR A 50 2.06 1.35 -4.16
N TRP A 51 3.01 1.03 -5.05
CA TRP A 51 2.85 -0.09 -6.00
C TRP A 51 4.09 -0.95 -6.00
N GLY A 52 3.87 -2.21 -6.35
CA GLY A 52 4.92 -3.17 -6.60
C GLY A 52 4.35 -4.49 -7.05
N THR A 53 5.21 -5.47 -7.19
CA THR A 53 4.84 -6.83 -7.56
C THR A 53 3.93 -7.46 -6.50
N PHE A 54 2.97 -8.24 -6.95
CA PHE A 54 1.94 -8.84 -6.09
C PHE A 54 1.87 -10.35 -6.31
N GLU A 55 1.61 -11.10 -5.24
CA GLU A 55 1.44 -12.56 -5.25
C GLU A 55 0.29 -12.97 -4.32
N TRP A 56 -0.74 -13.64 -4.84
CA TRP A 56 -1.99 -13.92 -4.10
C TRP A 56 -1.82 -14.72 -2.79
N ASP A 57 -0.75 -15.50 -2.65
CA ASP A 57 -0.59 -16.50 -1.60
C ASP A 57 0.41 -16.09 -0.50
N SER A 58 0.72 -14.80 -0.39
CA SER A 58 1.65 -14.31 0.64
C SER A 58 1.28 -12.91 1.08
N GLU A 59 1.24 -12.61 2.39
CA GLU A 59 1.11 -11.22 2.84
C GLU A 59 2.41 -10.41 2.69
N ASP A 60 3.53 -11.07 2.38
CA ASP A 60 4.85 -10.43 2.31
C ASP A 60 4.94 -9.42 1.17
N HIS A 61 4.18 -9.60 0.08
CA HIS A 61 4.14 -8.60 -1.00
C HIS A 61 3.57 -7.27 -0.50
N MET A 62 2.56 -7.27 0.40
CA MET A 62 2.00 -6.01 0.92
C MET A 62 3.04 -5.27 1.74
N ARG A 63 3.76 -5.98 2.60
CA ARG A 63 4.87 -5.40 3.37
C ARG A 63 5.97 -4.88 2.46
N ALA A 64 6.31 -5.63 1.40
CA ALA A 64 7.31 -5.23 0.42
C ALA A 64 6.88 -3.95 -0.34
N ILE A 65 5.62 -3.86 -0.75
CA ILE A 65 5.05 -2.69 -1.42
C ILE A 65 5.07 -1.47 -0.50
N LEU A 66 4.61 -1.59 0.74
CA LEU A 66 4.61 -0.47 1.69
C LEU A 66 6.03 -0.02 2.07
N LYS A 67 7.01 -0.95 2.08
CA LYS A 67 8.40 -0.65 2.45
C LYS A 67 9.22 -0.08 1.30
N ASN A 68 9.13 -0.69 0.12
CA ASN A 68 10.04 -0.47 -1.01
C ASN A 68 9.32 -0.16 -2.34
N GLY A 69 7.99 -0.16 -2.35
CA GLY A 69 7.21 0.08 -3.56
C GLY A 69 7.40 1.49 -4.11
N GLY A 70 7.14 1.64 -5.40
CA GLY A 70 7.10 2.95 -6.03
C GLY A 70 5.93 3.77 -5.46
N LYS A 71 6.13 5.07 -5.31
CA LYS A 71 5.07 5.99 -4.87
C LYS A 71 4.37 6.58 -6.08
N TRP A 72 3.11 6.96 -5.92
CA TRP A 72 2.45 7.85 -6.86
C TRP A 72 1.48 8.77 -6.13
N ASP A 73 1.19 9.90 -6.76
CA ASP A 73 0.13 10.82 -6.36
C ASP A 73 -0.89 10.99 -7.50
N ASP A 74 -1.77 11.97 -7.39
CA ASP A 74 -2.78 12.26 -8.41
C ASP A 74 -2.18 12.69 -9.76
N HIS A 75 -0.89 13.06 -9.81
CA HIS A 75 -0.14 13.39 -11.02
C HIS A 75 0.66 12.22 -11.62
N GLY A 76 0.69 11.06 -10.96
CA GLY A 76 1.43 9.88 -11.42
C GLY A 76 2.59 9.48 -10.50
N PRO A 77 3.53 8.63 -10.97
CA PRO A 77 4.65 8.15 -10.16
C PRO A 77 5.56 9.28 -9.64
N ILE A 78 5.99 9.18 -8.38
CA ILE A 78 6.90 10.14 -7.69
C ILE A 78 8.28 9.52 -7.50
#